data_AF-A0A4U9D7S0-F1
#
_entry.id   AF-A0A4U9D7S0-F1
#
_cell.length_a   1.000
_cell.length_b   1.000
_cell.length_c   1.000
_cell.angle_alpha   90.00
_cell.angle_beta   90.00
_cell.angle_gamma   90.00
#
_symmetry.space_group_name_H-M   'P 1'
#
loop_
_entity.id
_entity.type
_entity.pdbx_description
1 polymer ?
#
loop_
_entity_poly.entity_id
_entity_poly.type
_entity_poly.pdbx_seq_one_letter_code
_entity_poly.pdbx_strand_id
1 'polypeptide(L)'
;MISLLSTEIYRFVASRNLVIRMPDGVPPAVAKSFLALIPGFCVLAVVLALRLIVEASPFGDINSMIATIIGIPMHHVGGTLPGMIFSVILIGILWTLGLHGDAIVLVFIQPVWLSNMSENLTAFQNGQPIPHIITQQFYDLWIAPGGTGALLGLVLFMLFRSRSQQMKQLGKIAAPGALFNISEPMVFGIPLVMNPYFFLPFILTPVLLVIVSYTAMATGLGRSAGGDCAAVYHADFY
;
A
#
# COMPACT_ATOMS: atom_id res chain seq x y z
N MET A 1 4.09 -1.84 14.16
CA MET A 1 4.11 -1.16 15.48
C MET A 1 4.96 -1.90 16.49
N ILE A 2 4.69 -3.18 16.78
CA ILE A 2 5.52 -3.99 17.70
C ILE A 2 6.99 -4.01 17.26
N SER A 3 7.28 -4.13 15.98
CA SER A 3 8.66 -4.07 15.45
C SER A 3 9.39 -2.76 15.77
N LEU A 4 8.73 -1.61 15.57
CA LEU A 4 9.30 -0.30 15.89
C LEU A 4 9.51 -0.13 17.39
N LEU A 5 8.51 -0.47 18.20
CA LEU A 5 8.59 -0.41 19.65
C LEU A 5 9.72 -1.29 20.20
N SER A 6 9.77 -2.56 19.78
CA SER A 6 10.81 -3.51 20.19
C SER A 6 12.21 -3.04 19.79
N THR A 7 12.36 -2.51 18.57
CA THR A 7 13.65 -1.99 18.08
C THR A 7 14.08 -0.77 18.89
N GLU A 8 13.15 0.13 19.19
CA GLU A 8 13.44 1.35 19.94
C GLU A 8 13.79 1.07 21.40
N ILE A 9 13.08 0.14 22.04
CA ILE A 9 13.44 -0.35 23.39
C ILE A 9 14.81 -1.01 23.37
N TYR A 10 15.08 -1.89 22.40
CA TYR A 10 16.37 -2.55 22.27
C TYR A 10 17.50 -1.53 22.12
N ARG A 11 17.33 -0.54 21.23
CA ARG A 11 18.27 0.57 21.00
C ARG A 11 18.48 1.38 22.26
N PHE A 12 17.41 1.72 22.99
CA PHE A 12 17.47 2.48 24.23
C PHE A 12 18.26 1.74 25.32
N VAL A 13 17.97 0.46 25.56
CA VAL A 13 18.67 -0.34 26.58
C VAL A 13 20.14 -0.57 26.21
N ALA A 14 20.41 -0.88 24.94
CA ALA A 14 21.77 -1.09 24.45
C ALA A 14 22.62 0.21 24.51
N SER A 15 22.05 1.36 24.12
CA SER A 15 22.74 2.66 24.17
C SER A 15 23.07 3.13 25.59
N ARG A 16 22.36 2.63 26.61
CA ARG A 16 22.63 2.89 28.03
C ARG A 16 23.66 1.96 28.65
N ASN A 17 24.35 1.12 27.85
CA ASN A 17 25.30 0.11 28.31
C ASN A 17 24.71 -0.91 29.31
N LEU A 18 23.39 -1.11 29.31
CA LEU A 18 22.72 -2.14 30.10
C LEU A 18 22.83 -3.49 29.38
N VAL A 19 24.06 -3.98 29.24
CA VAL A 19 24.41 -5.18 28.48
C VAL A 19 25.41 -6.01 29.27
N ILE A 20 25.35 -7.34 29.10
CA ILE A 20 26.33 -8.24 29.71
C ILE A 20 27.54 -8.30 28.78
N ARG A 21 28.68 -7.80 29.25
CA ARG A 21 29.95 -7.84 28.51
C ARG A 21 30.71 -9.10 28.88
N MET A 22 31.15 -9.84 27.86
CA MET A 22 32.00 -11.01 28.05
C MET A 22 33.49 -10.61 27.98
N PRO A 23 34.38 -11.34 28.70
CA PRO A 23 35.83 -11.16 28.58
C PRO A 23 36.38 -11.47 27.18
N ASP A 24 37.55 -10.94 26.85
CA ASP A 24 38.19 -11.04 25.52
C ASP A 24 38.53 -12.48 25.08
N GLY A 25 38.51 -13.45 26.00
CA GLY A 25 38.73 -14.87 25.71
C GLY A 25 37.50 -15.62 25.20
N VAL A 26 36.32 -14.99 25.16
CA VAL A 26 35.06 -15.64 24.77
C VAL A 26 34.82 -15.50 23.25
N PRO A 27 34.44 -16.57 22.54
CA PRO A 27 34.13 -16.51 21.11
C PRO A 27 33.11 -15.41 20.77
N PRO A 28 33.27 -14.67 19.65
CA PRO A 28 32.42 -13.53 19.30
C PRO A 28 30.93 -13.85 19.22
N ALA A 29 30.57 -15.06 18.79
CA ALA A 29 29.18 -15.51 18.71
C ALA A 29 28.51 -15.56 20.10
N VAL A 30 29.23 -16.03 21.11
CA VAL A 30 28.73 -16.13 22.49
C VAL A 30 28.63 -14.73 23.09
N ALA A 31 29.66 -13.90 22.92
CA ALA A 31 29.64 -12.51 23.40
C ALA A 31 28.44 -11.72 22.84
N LYS A 32 28.11 -11.89 21.56
CA LYS A 32 26.97 -11.22 20.92
C LYS A 32 25.62 -11.63 21.51
N SER A 33 25.42 -12.90 21.84
CA SER A 33 24.17 -13.37 22.46
C SER A 33 23.96 -12.79 23.86
N PHE A 34 25.01 -12.69 24.67
CA PHE A 34 24.94 -12.11 26.02
C PHE A 34 24.76 -10.59 26.01
N LEU A 35 25.35 -9.90 25.03
CA LEU A 35 25.10 -8.47 24.81
C LEU A 35 23.62 -8.18 24.51
N ALA A 36 22.96 -9.07 23.77
CA ALA A 36 21.54 -8.94 23.42
C ALA A 36 20.58 -9.41 24.54
N LEU A 37 21.06 -10.10 25.57
CA LEU A 37 20.22 -10.78 26.55
C LEU A 37 19.37 -9.82 27.39
N ILE A 38 19.99 -8.80 28.00
CA ILE A 38 19.28 -7.79 28.80
C ILE A 38 18.33 -6.95 27.92
N PRO A 39 18.79 -6.38 26.77
CA PRO A 39 17.88 -5.69 25.86
C PRO A 39 16.70 -6.56 25.42
N GLY A 40 16.93 -7.82 25.07
CA GLY A 40 15.89 -8.77 24.66
C GLY A 40 14.89 -9.07 25.79
N PHE A 41 15.39 -9.27 27.01
CA PHE A 41 14.53 -9.46 28.19
C PHE A 41 13.66 -8.22 28.46
N CYS A 42 14.22 -7.02 28.40
CA CYS A 42 13.46 -5.78 28.56
C CYS A 42 12.37 -5.64 27.50
N VAL A 43 12.67 -5.95 26.23
CA VAL A 43 11.66 -5.96 25.16
C VAL A 43 10.54 -6.94 25.49
N LEU A 44 10.86 -8.18 25.86
CA LEU A 44 9.86 -9.20 26.22
C LEU A 44 9.01 -8.76 27.42
N ALA A 45 9.63 -8.22 28.46
CA ALA A 45 8.94 -7.76 29.67
C ALA A 45 7.96 -6.62 29.35
N VAL A 46 8.38 -5.64 28.55
CA VAL A 46 7.51 -4.51 28.15
C VAL A 46 6.37 -4.99 27.25
N VAL A 47 6.65 -5.83 26.25
CA VAL A 47 5.60 -6.37 25.36
C VAL A 47 4.60 -7.23 26.14
N LEU A 48 5.07 -8.04 27.09
CA LEU A 48 4.20 -8.84 27.96
C LEU A 48 3.35 -7.95 28.88
N ALA A 49 3.96 -6.93 29.50
CA ALA A 49 3.22 -5.98 30.33
C ALA A 49 2.13 -5.26 29.53
N LEU A 50 2.46 -4.79 28.32
CA LEU A 50 1.48 -4.19 27.40
C LEU A 50 0.37 -5.18 27.05
N ARG A 51 0.69 -6.45 26.78
CA ARG A 51 -0.33 -7.47 26.50
C ARG A 51 -1.30 -7.62 27.66
N LEU A 52 -0.81 -7.75 28.89
CA LEU A 52 -1.65 -7.90 30.09
C LEU A 52 -2.51 -6.65 30.36
N ILE A 53 -1.96 -5.45 30.11
CA ILE A 53 -2.71 -4.19 30.24
C ILE A 53 -3.87 -4.14 29.23
N VAL A 54 -3.63 -4.55 27.98
CA VAL A 54 -4.68 -4.57 26.96
C VAL A 54 -5.69 -5.68 27.23
N GLU A 55 -5.26 -6.82 27.77
CA GLU A 55 -6.16 -7.91 28.19
C GLU A 55 -7.11 -7.50 29.31
N ALA A 56 -6.67 -6.63 30.22
CA ALA A 56 -7.52 -6.03 31.24
C ALA A 56 -8.41 -4.87 30.73
N SER A 57 -8.24 -4.45 29.48
CA SER A 57 -9.01 -3.36 28.86
C SER A 57 -10.22 -3.89 28.09
N PRO A 58 -11.18 -3.03 27.68
CA PRO A 58 -12.32 -3.44 26.86
C PRO A 58 -11.94 -4.05 25.50
N PHE A 59 -10.69 -3.88 25.06
CA PHE A 59 -10.21 -4.41 23.79
C PHE A 59 -9.84 -5.90 23.83
N GLY A 60 -9.56 -6.47 25.01
CA GLY A 60 -9.24 -7.89 25.20
C GLY A 60 -7.89 -8.37 24.67
N ASP A 61 -7.49 -7.98 23.46
CA ASP A 61 -6.19 -8.32 22.90
C ASP A 61 -5.57 -7.18 22.07
N ILE A 62 -4.24 -7.20 21.93
CA ILE A 62 -3.49 -6.15 21.23
C ILE A 62 -3.90 -6.04 19.75
N ASN A 63 -4.20 -7.15 19.09
CA ASN A 63 -4.59 -7.11 17.67
C ASN A 63 -5.97 -6.48 17.53
N SER A 64 -6.94 -6.84 18.38
CA SER A 64 -8.27 -6.22 18.41
C SER A 64 -8.21 -4.73 18.75
N MET A 65 -7.33 -4.32 19.68
CA MET A 65 -7.09 -2.92 19.98
C MET A 65 -6.55 -2.16 18.77
N ILE A 66 -5.53 -2.71 18.09
CA ILE A 66 -4.94 -2.09 16.88
C ILE A 66 -5.97 -2.03 15.74
N ALA A 67 -6.72 -3.12 15.52
CA ALA A 67 -7.77 -3.19 14.51
C ALA A 67 -8.85 -2.13 14.78
N THR A 68 -9.28 -1.96 16.04
CA THR A 68 -10.31 -0.98 16.39
C THR A 68 -9.82 0.45 16.29
N ILE A 69 -8.67 0.77 16.88
CA ILE A 69 -8.17 2.15 16.99
C ILE A 69 -7.60 2.65 15.66
N ILE A 70 -6.92 1.79 14.90
CA ILE A 70 -6.20 2.18 13.68
C ILE A 70 -6.85 1.53 12.47
N GLY A 71 -7.16 0.23 12.53
CA GLY A 71 -7.71 -0.52 11.40
C GLY A 71 -9.04 0.05 10.89
N ILE A 72 -10.03 0.27 11.76
CA ILE A 72 -11.36 0.78 11.37
C ILE A 72 -11.26 2.18 10.74
N PRO A 73 -10.61 3.18 11.37
CA PRO A 73 -10.47 4.50 10.74
C PRO A 73 -9.71 4.44 9.41
N MET A 74 -8.65 3.64 9.33
CA MET A 74 -7.89 3.47 8.08
C MET A 74 -8.71 2.75 7.02
N HIS A 75 -9.58 1.81 7.38
CA HIS A 75 -10.49 1.18 6.44
C HIS A 75 -11.47 2.18 5.84
N HIS A 76 -11.98 3.14 6.61
CA HIS A 76 -12.81 4.22 6.04
C HIS A 76 -12.05 5.11 5.05
N VAL A 77 -10.76 5.35 5.29
CA VAL A 77 -9.91 6.19 4.43
C VAL A 77 -9.36 5.45 3.21
N GLY A 78 -9.12 4.14 3.29
CA GLY A 78 -8.46 3.36 2.22
C GLY A 78 -9.32 2.30 1.55
N GLY A 79 -10.35 1.80 2.24
CA GLY A 79 -11.22 0.69 1.80
C GLY A 79 -12.53 1.14 1.16
N THR A 80 -12.80 2.45 1.10
CA THR A 80 -14.03 3.02 0.51
C THR A 80 -13.74 3.71 -0.82
N LEU A 81 -14.77 3.85 -1.67
CA LEU A 81 -14.63 4.54 -2.96
C LEU A 81 -14.10 5.99 -2.81
N PRO A 82 -14.64 6.84 -1.90
CA PRO A 82 -14.07 8.17 -1.66
C PRO A 82 -12.62 8.11 -1.17
N GLY A 83 -12.30 7.12 -0.34
CA GLY A 83 -10.96 6.89 0.16
C GLY A 83 -9.94 6.55 -0.94
N MET A 84 -10.34 5.68 -1.87
CA MET A 84 -9.55 5.35 -3.05
C MET A 84 -9.34 6.57 -3.95
N ILE A 85 -10.39 7.34 -4.23
CA ILE A 85 -10.31 8.57 -5.03
C ILE A 85 -9.36 9.57 -4.38
N PHE A 86 -9.47 9.79 -3.07
CA PHE A 86 -8.57 10.66 -2.33
C PHE A 86 -7.11 10.16 -2.42
N SER A 87 -6.89 8.86 -2.26
CA SER A 87 -5.56 8.26 -2.31
C SER A 87 -4.89 8.46 -3.66
N VAL A 88 -5.60 8.22 -4.77
CA VAL A 88 -5.02 8.40 -6.12
C VAL A 88 -4.78 9.87 -6.47
N ILE A 89 -5.63 10.79 -5.98
CA ILE A 89 -5.39 12.24 -6.12
C ILE A 89 -4.13 12.64 -5.37
N LEU A 90 -3.97 12.20 -4.12
CA LEU A 90 -2.80 12.51 -3.30
C LEU A 90 -1.52 11.95 -3.92
N ILE A 91 -1.55 10.69 -4.39
CA ILE A 91 -0.44 10.08 -5.13
C ILE A 91 -0.09 10.93 -6.36
N GLY A 92 -1.09 11.31 -7.16
CA GLY A 92 -0.90 12.13 -8.35
C GLY A 92 -0.24 13.47 -8.03
N ILE A 93 -0.74 14.20 -7.03
CA ILE A 93 -0.18 15.49 -6.59
C ILE A 93 1.28 15.33 -6.19
N LEU A 94 1.61 14.33 -5.35
CA LEU A 94 2.98 14.11 -4.90
C LEU A 94 3.94 13.86 -6.07
N TRP A 95 3.52 13.05 -7.04
CA TRP A 95 4.30 12.81 -8.26
C TRP A 95 4.49 14.06 -9.11
N THR A 96 3.47 14.92 -9.22
CA THR A 96 3.64 16.20 -9.92
C THR A 96 4.59 17.16 -9.20
N LEU A 97 4.80 16.98 -7.90
CA LEU A 97 5.80 17.71 -7.10
C LEU A 97 7.20 17.05 -7.14
N GLY A 98 7.36 15.92 -7.85
CA GLY A 98 8.62 15.18 -7.93
C GLY A 98 8.89 14.25 -6.75
N LEU A 99 7.89 14.05 -5.88
CA LEU A 99 7.95 13.05 -4.80
C LEU A 99 7.37 11.73 -5.31
N HIS A 100 7.92 10.61 -4.87
CA HIS A 100 7.40 9.29 -5.24
C HIS A 100 6.08 9.02 -4.49
N GLY A 101 4.95 9.48 -5.05
CA GLY A 101 3.65 9.49 -4.39
C GLY A 101 3.21 8.11 -3.90
N ASP A 102 3.42 7.08 -4.72
CA ASP A 102 3.10 5.69 -4.36
C ASP A 102 3.83 5.25 -3.09
N ALA A 103 5.15 5.42 -3.05
CA ALA A 103 5.97 5.02 -1.91
C ALA A 103 5.58 5.74 -0.61
N ILE A 104 5.02 6.95 -0.69
CA ILE A 104 4.57 7.72 0.47
C ILE A 104 3.17 7.28 0.92
N VAL A 105 2.22 7.18 -0.02
CA VAL A 105 0.80 6.96 0.31
C VAL A 105 0.51 5.49 0.59
N LEU A 106 1.10 4.55 -0.17
CA LEU A 106 0.81 3.13 0.02
C LEU A 106 1.28 2.61 1.38
N VAL A 107 2.28 3.23 2.03
CA VAL A 107 2.69 2.83 3.40
C VAL A 107 1.52 2.89 4.39
N PHE A 108 0.57 3.80 4.18
CA PHE A 108 -0.62 3.95 5.02
C PHE A 108 -1.81 3.14 4.53
N ILE A 109 -2.01 3.06 3.21
CA ILE A 109 -3.22 2.49 2.61
C ILE A 109 -3.08 0.99 2.32
N GLN A 110 -1.88 0.52 1.96
CA GLN A 110 -1.64 -0.87 1.58
C GLN A 110 -2.05 -1.90 2.66
N PRO A 111 -1.85 -1.67 3.98
CA PRO A 111 -2.33 -2.62 4.99
C PRO A 111 -3.84 -2.89 4.90
N VAL A 112 -4.64 -1.87 4.57
CA VAL A 112 -6.09 -1.99 4.38
C VAL A 112 -6.39 -2.82 3.13
N TRP A 113 -5.74 -2.49 2.00
CA TRP A 113 -5.93 -3.19 0.74
C TRP A 113 -5.53 -4.67 0.81
N LEU A 114 -4.47 -5.00 1.55
CA LEU A 114 -4.05 -6.37 1.80
C LEU A 114 -5.02 -7.12 2.72
N SER A 115 -5.60 -6.46 3.73
CA SER A 115 -6.67 -7.03 4.56
C SER A 115 -7.87 -7.41 3.68
N ASN A 116 -8.36 -6.47 2.88
CA ASN A 116 -9.48 -6.69 1.98
C ASN A 116 -9.23 -7.85 1.01
N MET A 117 -8.01 -7.95 0.48
CA MET A 117 -7.59 -9.05 -0.38
C MET A 117 -7.60 -10.40 0.37
N SER A 118 -7.14 -10.44 1.62
CA SER A 118 -7.15 -11.66 2.44
C SER A 118 -8.58 -12.12 2.76
N GLU A 119 -9.48 -11.18 3.03
CA GLU A 119 -10.90 -11.46 3.27
C GLU A 119 -11.58 -11.97 2.00
N ASN A 120 -11.28 -11.37 0.84
CA ASN A 120 -11.73 -11.84 -0.46
C ASN A 120 -11.24 -13.26 -0.77
N LEU A 121 -9.96 -13.56 -0.49
CA LEU A 121 -9.41 -14.91 -0.69
C LEU A 121 -10.14 -15.94 0.17
N THR A 122 -10.41 -15.61 1.43
CA THR A 122 -11.14 -16.48 2.35
C THR A 122 -12.58 -16.72 1.87
N ALA A 123 -13.27 -15.67 1.41
CA ALA A 123 -14.60 -15.79 0.83
C ALA A 123 -14.60 -16.67 -0.42
N PHE A 124 -13.64 -16.44 -1.34
CA PHE A 124 -13.48 -17.21 -2.56
C PHE A 124 -13.25 -18.71 -2.29
N GLN A 125 -12.34 -19.03 -1.38
CA GLN A 125 -12.04 -20.42 -0.99
C GLN A 125 -13.24 -21.14 -0.39
N ASN A 126 -14.12 -20.40 0.29
CA ASN A 126 -15.34 -20.92 0.91
C ASN A 126 -16.57 -20.86 -0.02
N GLY A 127 -16.40 -20.46 -1.30
CA GLY A 127 -17.50 -20.30 -2.25
C GLY A 127 -18.51 -19.21 -1.86
N GLN A 128 -18.11 -18.26 -1.02
CA GLN A 128 -18.92 -17.13 -0.57
C GLN A 128 -18.79 -15.94 -1.52
N PRO A 129 -19.77 -15.02 -1.55
CA PRO A 129 -19.66 -13.77 -2.30
C PRO A 129 -18.43 -12.95 -1.87
N ILE A 130 -17.76 -12.33 -2.84
CA ILE A 130 -16.56 -11.53 -2.59
C ILE A 130 -16.96 -10.18 -1.96
N PRO A 131 -16.50 -9.85 -0.74
CA PRO A 131 -16.98 -8.68 0.01
C PRO A 131 -16.38 -7.34 -0.45
N HIS A 132 -15.13 -7.31 -0.93
CA HIS A 132 -14.44 -6.05 -1.21
C HIS A 132 -14.07 -5.88 -2.69
N ILE A 133 -14.45 -4.74 -3.27
CA ILE A 133 -13.97 -4.35 -4.61
C ILE A 133 -12.56 -3.74 -4.51
N ILE A 134 -12.35 -2.85 -3.54
CA ILE A 134 -11.09 -2.12 -3.36
C ILE A 134 -10.08 -3.02 -2.66
N THR A 135 -9.08 -3.43 -3.42
CA THR A 135 -7.96 -4.30 -3.03
C THR A 135 -6.69 -3.79 -3.68
N GLN A 136 -5.54 -4.38 -3.32
CA GLN A 136 -4.28 -3.98 -3.95
C GLN A 136 -4.31 -4.25 -5.47
N GLN A 137 -4.88 -5.37 -5.89
CA GLN A 137 -5.02 -5.72 -7.31
C GLN A 137 -5.96 -4.79 -8.06
N PHE A 138 -6.97 -4.22 -7.37
CA PHE A 138 -7.81 -3.19 -7.97
C PHE A 138 -6.94 -2.01 -8.43
N TYR A 139 -6.05 -1.50 -7.55
CA TYR A 139 -5.11 -0.44 -7.91
C TYR A 139 -4.13 -0.86 -9.01
N ASP A 140 -3.37 -1.94 -8.77
CA ASP A 140 -2.25 -2.34 -9.62
C ASP A 140 -2.67 -2.72 -11.05
N LEU A 141 -3.85 -3.33 -11.22
CA LEU A 141 -4.30 -3.85 -12.50
C LEU A 141 -5.22 -2.88 -13.26
N TRP A 142 -6.08 -2.15 -12.55
CA TRP A 142 -7.12 -1.34 -13.20
C TRP A 142 -6.85 0.16 -13.16
N ILE A 143 -6.10 0.64 -12.18
CA ILE A 143 -5.91 2.08 -11.96
C ILE A 143 -4.53 2.56 -12.39
N ALA A 144 -3.51 1.72 -12.21
CA ALA A 144 -2.12 2.04 -12.52
C ALA A 144 -1.52 1.23 -13.71
N PRO A 145 -2.24 0.96 -14.83
CA PRO A 145 -1.63 0.31 -15.98
C PRO A 145 -0.59 1.23 -16.63
N GLY A 146 0.68 0.80 -16.66
CA GLY A 146 1.78 1.69 -17.03
C GLY A 146 2.45 2.40 -15.85
N GLY A 147 2.06 2.02 -14.63
CA GLY A 147 2.44 2.70 -13.39
C GLY A 147 1.51 3.87 -13.08
N THR A 148 1.98 4.76 -12.22
CA THR A 148 1.18 5.87 -11.70
C THR A 148 0.67 6.79 -12.82
N GLY A 149 -0.62 7.12 -12.80
CA GLY A 149 -1.23 7.98 -13.82
C GLY A 149 -1.79 7.24 -15.04
N ALA A 150 -1.75 5.90 -15.04
CA ALA A 150 -2.19 5.04 -16.16
C ALA A 150 -1.43 5.34 -17.47
N LEU A 151 -0.10 5.48 -17.38
CA LEU A 151 0.74 5.98 -18.47
C LEU A 151 0.89 5.02 -19.65
N LEU A 152 0.42 3.77 -19.54
CA LEU A 152 0.49 2.80 -20.65
C LEU A 152 -0.26 3.33 -21.87
N GLY A 153 -1.44 3.95 -21.66
CA GLY A 153 -2.20 4.58 -22.73
C GLY A 153 -1.42 5.70 -23.43
N LEU A 154 -0.69 6.51 -22.65
CA LEU A 154 0.15 7.58 -23.18
C LEU A 154 1.34 7.03 -23.99
N VAL A 155 2.01 5.98 -23.50
CA VAL A 155 3.09 5.29 -24.22
C VAL A 155 2.60 4.75 -25.55
N LEU A 156 1.45 4.07 -25.57
CA LEU A 156 0.86 3.53 -26.80
C LEU A 156 0.56 4.66 -27.79
N PHE A 157 0.00 5.78 -27.31
CA PHE A 157 -0.23 6.96 -28.15
C PHE A 157 1.09 7.52 -28.74
N MET A 158 2.15 7.58 -27.94
CA MET A 158 3.47 8.04 -28.39
C MET A 158 4.07 7.14 -29.47
N LEU A 159 3.92 5.82 -29.34
CA LEU A 159 4.43 4.85 -30.31
C LEU A 159 3.68 4.89 -31.64
N PHE A 160 2.35 4.89 -31.59
CA PHE A 160 1.53 4.68 -32.79
C PHE A 160 1.06 5.98 -33.46
N ARG A 161 0.79 7.04 -32.69
CA ARG A 161 0.06 8.22 -33.19
C ARG A 161 0.84 9.52 -33.15
N SER A 162 1.91 9.61 -32.36
CA SER A 162 2.73 10.81 -32.27
C SER A 162 3.33 11.21 -33.61
N ARG A 163 3.42 12.52 -33.88
CA ARG A 163 4.13 13.08 -35.03
C ARG A 163 5.57 13.49 -34.70
N SER A 164 5.86 13.75 -33.42
CA SER A 164 7.19 14.17 -32.96
C SER A 164 8.15 12.98 -32.87
N GLN A 165 9.33 13.10 -33.49
CA GLN A 165 10.37 12.09 -33.42
C GLN A 165 10.87 11.88 -31.99
N GLN A 166 11.01 12.97 -31.22
CA GLN A 166 11.41 12.93 -29.82
C GLN A 166 10.42 12.11 -28.98
N MET A 167 9.12 12.34 -29.13
CA MET A 167 8.09 11.61 -28.37
C MET A 167 8.03 10.13 -28.79
N LYS A 168 8.23 9.80 -30.08
CA LYS A 168 8.31 8.41 -30.54
C LYS A 168 9.52 7.68 -29.94
N GLN A 169 10.68 8.32 -29.93
CA GLN A 169 11.89 7.76 -29.34
C GLN A 169 11.72 7.54 -27.84
N LEU A 170 11.16 8.52 -27.14
CA LEU A 170 10.87 8.40 -25.72
C LEU A 170 9.88 7.27 -25.43
N GLY A 171 8.79 7.16 -26.21
CA GLY A 171 7.84 6.05 -26.09
C GLY A 171 8.50 4.68 -26.27
N LYS A 172 9.47 4.54 -27.18
CA LYS A 172 10.23 3.27 -27.36
C LYS A 172 11.10 2.92 -26.16
N ILE A 173 11.72 3.94 -25.53
CA ILE A 173 12.57 3.75 -24.35
C ILE A 173 11.71 3.41 -23.13
N ALA A 174 10.57 4.05 -22.99
CA ALA A 174 9.70 3.90 -21.83
C ALA A 174 8.74 2.71 -21.90
N ALA A 175 8.43 2.20 -23.10
CA ALA A 175 7.46 1.12 -23.27
C ALA A 175 7.75 -0.17 -22.50
N PRO A 176 9.00 -0.67 -22.43
CA PRO A 176 9.30 -1.84 -21.61
C PRO A 176 8.97 -1.59 -20.14
N GLY A 177 9.33 -0.44 -19.59
CA GLY A 177 9.03 -0.08 -18.20
C GLY A 177 7.52 0.01 -17.96
N ALA A 178 6.80 0.73 -18.82
CA ALA A 178 5.35 0.87 -18.68
C ALA A 178 4.62 -0.48 -18.80
N LEU A 179 5.08 -1.42 -19.62
CA LEU A 179 4.46 -2.75 -19.70
C LEU A 179 4.52 -3.50 -18.36
N PHE A 180 5.51 -3.21 -17.53
CA PHE A 180 5.69 -3.77 -16.19
C PHE A 180 5.33 -2.77 -15.07
N ASN A 181 4.47 -1.79 -15.36
CA ASN A 181 3.99 -0.77 -14.42
C ASN A 181 5.09 0.12 -13.80
N ILE A 182 6.20 0.31 -14.50
CA ILE A 182 7.28 1.23 -14.10
C ILE A 182 7.06 2.58 -14.81
N SER A 183 6.73 3.61 -14.05
CA SER A 183 6.31 4.94 -14.56
C SER A 183 7.47 5.93 -14.70
N GLU A 184 8.59 5.72 -14.03
CA GLU A 184 9.72 6.65 -13.92
C GLU A 184 10.31 7.08 -15.27
N PRO A 185 10.52 6.17 -16.25
CA PRO A 185 11.01 6.57 -17.57
C PRO A 185 10.08 7.57 -18.27
N MET A 186 8.77 7.52 -17.98
CA MET A 186 7.79 8.46 -18.52
C MET A 186 7.69 9.74 -17.69
N VAL A 187 7.59 9.62 -16.37
CA VAL A 187 7.41 10.76 -15.45
C VAL A 187 8.60 11.72 -15.50
N PHE A 188 9.81 11.20 -15.69
CA PHE A 188 11.02 12.00 -15.82
C PHE A 188 11.42 12.26 -17.28
N GLY A 189 11.09 11.36 -18.20
CA GLY A 189 11.47 11.50 -19.61
C GLY A 189 10.60 12.49 -20.38
N ILE A 190 9.32 12.57 -20.04
CA ILE A 190 8.47 13.73 -20.35
C ILE A 190 8.59 14.61 -19.10
N PRO A 191 8.82 15.93 -19.20
CA PRO A 191 8.76 16.79 -18.03
C PRO A 191 7.31 16.85 -17.54
N LEU A 192 6.87 15.81 -16.82
CA LEU A 192 5.54 15.66 -16.24
C LEU A 192 5.52 16.32 -14.87
N VAL A 193 6.62 16.15 -14.13
CA VAL A 193 6.89 16.87 -12.88
C VAL A 193 6.85 18.38 -13.14
N MET A 194 6.07 19.09 -12.33
CA MET A 194 5.84 20.55 -12.40
C MET A 194 5.30 21.08 -13.73
N ASN A 195 4.72 20.24 -14.59
CA ASN A 195 4.15 20.68 -15.85
C ASN A 195 2.61 20.83 -15.76
N PRO A 196 2.09 22.07 -15.84
CA PRO A 196 0.66 22.33 -15.67
C PRO A 196 -0.21 21.68 -16.76
N TYR A 197 0.33 21.42 -17.96
CA TYR A 197 -0.41 20.74 -19.02
C TYR A 197 -0.66 19.26 -18.71
N PHE A 198 0.29 18.58 -18.06
CA PHE A 198 0.15 17.18 -17.69
C PHE A 198 -0.42 16.98 -16.28
N PHE A 199 -0.40 18.01 -15.43
CA PHE A 199 -0.93 17.96 -14.07
C PHE A 199 -2.38 17.45 -14.02
N LEU A 200 -3.26 18.09 -14.80
CA LEU A 200 -4.69 17.75 -14.80
C LEU A 200 -4.97 16.34 -15.34
N PRO A 201 -4.49 15.94 -16.54
CA PRO A 201 -4.76 14.58 -17.04
C PRO A 201 -4.12 13.50 -16.17
N PHE A 202 -2.92 13.75 -15.61
CA PHE A 202 -2.24 12.77 -14.76
C PHE A 202 -3.01 12.44 -13.47
N ILE A 203 -3.74 13.41 -12.91
CA ILE A 203 -4.58 13.22 -11.71
C ILE A 203 -5.97 12.70 -12.08
N LEU A 204 -6.60 13.27 -13.11
CA LEU A 204 -7.98 12.93 -13.47
C LEU A 204 -8.10 11.54 -14.10
N THR A 205 -7.12 11.09 -14.87
CA THR A 205 -7.17 9.77 -15.52
C THR A 205 -7.32 8.64 -14.50
N PRO A 206 -6.48 8.53 -13.45
CA PRO A 206 -6.68 7.56 -12.37
C PRO A 206 -8.05 7.67 -11.68
N VAL A 207 -8.54 8.88 -11.43
CA VAL A 207 -9.86 9.09 -10.80
C VAL A 207 -10.98 8.53 -11.67
N LEU A 208 -10.94 8.80 -12.97
CA LEU A 208 -11.91 8.26 -13.92
C LEU A 208 -11.83 6.73 -13.99
N LEU A 209 -10.62 6.16 -14.00
CA LEU A 209 -10.43 4.71 -13.95
C LEU A 209 -11.01 4.12 -12.66
N VAL A 210 -10.81 4.76 -11.51
CA VAL A 210 -11.39 4.32 -10.23
C VAL A 210 -12.90 4.25 -10.34
N ILE A 211 -13.54 5.32 -10.81
CA ILE A 211 -15.01 5.38 -10.91
C ILE A 211 -15.53 4.33 -11.90
N VAL A 212 -14.93 4.24 -13.09
CA VAL A 212 -15.36 3.30 -14.13
C VAL A 212 -15.17 1.86 -13.70
N SER A 213 -13.99 1.50 -13.21
CA SER A 213 -13.67 0.13 -12.79
C SER A 213 -14.48 -0.28 -11.55
N TYR A 214 -14.66 0.62 -10.58
CA TYR A 214 -15.50 0.35 -9.42
C TYR A 214 -16.95 0.14 -9.83
N THR A 215 -17.51 1.00 -10.68
CA THR A 215 -18.90 0.89 -11.13
C THR A 215 -19.11 -0.38 -11.95
N ALA A 216 -18.17 -0.74 -12.83
CA ALA A 216 -18.21 -1.99 -13.58
C ALA A 216 -18.23 -3.20 -12.65
N MET A 217 -17.39 -3.22 -11.59
CA MET A 217 -17.36 -4.32 -10.63
C MET A 217 -18.59 -4.36 -9.72
N ALA A 218 -19.09 -3.20 -9.30
CA ALA A 218 -20.28 -3.08 -8.44
C ALA A 218 -21.57 -3.52 -9.17
N THR A 219 -21.67 -3.24 -10.47
CA THR A 219 -22.82 -3.63 -11.30
C THR A 219 -22.73 -5.06 -11.85
N GLY A 220 -21.62 -5.78 -11.58
CA GLY A 220 -21.39 -7.13 -12.11
C GLY A 220 -20.99 -7.16 -13.60
N LEU A 221 -20.79 -6.00 -14.23
CA LEU A 221 -20.31 -5.90 -15.61
C LEU A 221 -18.83 -6.28 -15.74
N GLY A 222 -18.06 -6.05 -14.67
CA GLY A 222 -16.68 -6.47 -14.51
C GLY A 222 -16.54 -7.46 -13.35
N ARG A 223 -15.70 -8.47 -13.50
CA ARG A 223 -15.39 -9.40 -12.41
C ARG A 223 -14.47 -8.70 -11.42
N SER A 224 -14.76 -8.78 -10.11
CA SER A 224 -13.79 -8.34 -9.12
C SER A 224 -12.57 -9.25 -9.21
N ALA A 225 -11.39 -8.74 -8.84
CA ALA A 225 -10.15 -9.50 -8.84
C ALA A 225 -10.22 -10.63 -7.77
N GLY A 226 -10.95 -11.70 -8.08
CA GLY A 226 -11.25 -12.79 -7.17
C GLY A 226 -12.51 -13.61 -7.47
N GLY A 227 -13.50 -13.12 -8.23
CA GLY A 227 -14.74 -13.90 -8.45
C GLY A 227 -15.96 -13.04 -8.76
N ASP A 228 -17.14 -13.66 -8.95
CA ASP A 228 -18.37 -12.93 -9.29
C ASP A 228 -18.89 -12.16 -8.07
N CYS A 229 -18.88 -10.82 -8.12
CA CYS A 229 -19.50 -9.94 -7.11
C CYS A 229 -21.03 -9.82 -7.26
N ALA A 230 -21.64 -10.56 -8.18
CA ALA A 230 -23.02 -10.32 -8.66
C ALA A 230 -24.15 -10.58 -7.63
N ALA A 231 -23.85 -10.87 -6.36
CA ALA A 231 -24.87 -11.24 -5.38
C ALA A 231 -25.17 -10.20 -4.27
N VAL A 232 -24.39 -9.12 -4.11
CA VAL A 232 -24.47 -8.32 -2.86
C VAL A 232 -25.24 -6.99 -3.01
N TYR A 233 -25.29 -6.35 -4.18
CA TYR A 233 -25.90 -5.01 -4.27
C TYR A 233 -27.43 -4.98 -4.40
N HIS A 234 -28.11 -6.14 -4.38
CA HIS A 234 -29.59 -6.19 -4.38
C HIS A 234 -30.22 -6.20 -2.98
N ALA A 235 -29.45 -6.22 -1.89
CA ALA A 235 -29.99 -6.36 -0.52
C ALA A 235 -30.02 -5.08 0.33
N ASP A 236 -29.24 -4.04 0.00
CA ASP A 236 -29.04 -2.88 0.92
C ASP A 236 -29.71 -1.57 0.45
N PHE A 237 -30.74 -1.65 -0.40
CA PHE A 237 -31.61 -0.52 -0.73
C PHE A 237 -33.04 -0.74 -0.22
N TYR A 238 -33.22 -1.10 1.05
CA TYR A 238 -34.43 -0.84 1.84
C TYR A 238 -34.11 -0.74 3.32
#